data_AF-A0A4R0YX82-F1
#
_entry.id   AF-A0A4R0YX82-F1
#
_cell.length_a   1.000
_cell.length_b   1.000
_cell.length_c   1.000
_cell.angle_alpha   90.00
_cell.angle_beta   90.00
_cell.angle_gamma   90.00
#
_symmetry.space_group_name_H-M   'P 1'
#
loop_
_entity.id
_entity.type
_entity.pdbx_description
1 polymer ?
#
loop_
_entity_poly.entity_id
_entity_poly.type
_entity_poly.pdbx_seq_one_letter_code
_entity_poly.pdbx_strand_id
1 'polypeptide(L)'
;MQRIRHRGMLEQPCEAWRSAGVPRMIGPLAWFDRQGANHGFVQYLGAKGYKASDAGPRGEGLQAVAFSRVDPPAGIDDMTTDPDASSRAHDGEYDGWGCSVV
;
A
#
# COMPACT_ATOMS: atom_id res chain seq x y z
N MET A 1 -5.15 6.15 -17.63
CA MET A 1 -4.75 5.46 -16.39
C MET A 1 -3.57 6.21 -15.79
N GLN A 2 -3.76 6.91 -14.67
CA GLN A 2 -2.67 7.60 -13.99
C GLN A 2 -1.97 6.60 -13.06
N ARG A 3 -0.65 6.45 -13.21
CA ARG A 3 0.18 5.58 -12.35
C ARG A 3 0.22 6.19 -10.95
N ILE A 4 -0.14 5.40 -9.93
CA ILE A 4 -0.09 5.84 -8.53
C ILE A 4 1.37 6.12 -8.16
N ARG A 5 1.65 7.32 -7.63
CA ARG A 5 3.02 7.79 -7.39
C ARG A 5 3.64 7.08 -6.19
N HIS A 6 4.93 6.73 -6.35
CA HIS A 6 5.79 6.17 -5.32
C HIS A 6 6.03 7.21 -4.21
N ARG A 7 5.83 6.84 -2.94
CA ARG A 7 6.15 7.71 -1.80
C ARG A 7 7.65 7.54 -1.55
N GLY A 8 8.43 8.58 -1.85
CA GLY A 8 9.87 8.51 -2.04
C GLY A 8 10.66 7.73 -0.98
N MET A 9 11.57 6.86 -1.45
CA MET A 9 12.82 6.54 -0.78
C MET A 9 13.90 6.16 -1.82
N LEU A 10 15.14 6.44 -1.42
CA LEU A 10 16.43 6.47 -2.10
C LEU A 10 16.77 5.30 -3.06
N GLU A 11 17.31 5.68 -4.22
CA GLU A 11 18.43 5.05 -4.96
C GLU A 11 18.27 3.85 -5.91
N GLN A 12 17.09 3.43 -6.37
CA GLN A 12 17.02 2.71 -7.66
C GLN A 12 15.77 3.10 -8.46
N PRO A 13 15.79 3.20 -9.80
CA PRO A 13 14.63 3.57 -10.63
C PRO A 13 13.75 2.38 -11.02
N CYS A 14 12.41 2.46 -10.82
CA CYS A 14 11.37 1.39 -10.93
C CYS A 14 11.60 0.32 -11.99
N GLU A 15 12.21 0.70 -13.12
CA GLU A 15 12.52 -0.15 -14.25
C GLU A 15 13.59 -1.21 -13.99
N ALA A 16 14.63 -0.91 -13.21
CA ALA A 16 15.70 -1.89 -12.93
C ALA A 16 15.21 -3.05 -12.03
N TRP A 17 14.07 -2.88 -11.36
CA TRP A 17 13.55 -3.79 -10.34
C TRP A 17 12.55 -4.76 -10.93
N ARG A 18 11.81 -4.33 -11.97
CA ARG A 18 10.79 -5.16 -12.64
C ARG A 18 11.36 -6.43 -13.30
N SER A 19 12.65 -6.45 -13.65
CA SER A 19 13.25 -7.57 -14.39
C SER A 19 13.82 -8.69 -13.52
N ALA A 20 14.05 -8.47 -12.22
CA ALA A 20 14.89 -9.37 -11.44
C ALA A 20 14.16 -10.63 -10.90
N GLY A 21 12.82 -10.69 -10.95
CA GLY A 21 12.04 -11.83 -10.43
C GLY A 21 12.16 -12.09 -8.92
N VAL A 22 13.04 -11.38 -8.22
CA VAL A 22 13.27 -11.51 -6.78
C VAL A 22 12.06 -10.95 -6.02
N PRO A 23 11.41 -11.73 -5.14
CA PRO A 23 10.35 -11.24 -4.30
C PRO A 23 10.79 -10.04 -3.45
N ARG A 24 9.93 -9.04 -3.31
CA ARG A 24 10.19 -7.84 -2.51
C ARG A 24 9.02 -7.56 -1.60
N MET A 25 9.30 -6.96 -0.45
CA MET A 25 8.24 -6.43 0.40
C MET A 25 7.79 -5.10 -0.17
N ILE A 26 6.51 -5.02 -0.52
CA ILE A 26 5.85 -3.79 -0.93
C ILE A 26 5.02 -3.34 0.27
N GLY A 27 5.26 -2.12 0.72
CA GLY A 27 4.62 -1.55 1.91
C GLY A 27 3.87 -0.26 1.60
N PRO A 28 2.61 -0.33 1.14
CA PRO A 28 1.80 0.86 0.98
C PRO A 28 1.20 1.38 2.29
N LEU A 29 0.69 2.60 2.21
CA LEU A 29 0.04 3.26 3.32
C LEU A 29 -1.22 3.98 2.84
N ALA A 30 -2.30 3.83 3.60
CA ALA A 30 -3.57 4.53 3.38
C ALA A 30 -4.02 5.26 4.64
N TRP A 31 -4.63 6.42 4.48
CA TRP A 31 -5.15 7.28 5.55
C TRP A 31 -6.68 7.24 5.59
N PHE A 32 -7.27 7.33 6.78
CA PHE A 32 -8.73 7.29 6.98
C PHE A 32 -9.16 8.35 8.01
N ASP A 33 -10.21 9.11 7.72
CA ASP A 33 -10.68 10.25 8.54
C ASP A 33 -11.37 9.87 9.88
N ARG A 34 -11.75 8.60 10.08
CA ARG A 34 -12.53 8.19 11.27
C ARG A 34 -12.07 6.86 11.85
N GLN A 35 -12.11 6.77 13.18
CA GLN A 35 -12.00 5.50 13.89
C GLN A 35 -13.08 4.53 13.39
N GLY A 36 -12.66 3.41 12.82
CA GLY A 36 -13.53 2.31 12.37
C GLY A 36 -13.87 2.30 10.87
N ALA A 37 -13.60 3.38 10.11
CA ALA A 37 -13.79 3.39 8.66
C ALA A 37 -12.84 2.42 7.93
N ASN A 38 -11.69 2.16 8.54
CA ASN A 38 -10.67 1.25 8.02
C ASN A 38 -10.99 -0.24 8.23
N HIS A 39 -12.06 -0.62 8.95
CA HIS A 39 -12.34 -2.04 9.23
C HIS A 39 -12.59 -2.82 7.95
N GLY A 40 -13.40 -2.29 7.02
CA GLY A 40 -13.67 -2.91 5.73
C GLY A 40 -12.39 -3.06 4.89
N PHE A 41 -11.54 -2.03 4.90
CA PHE A 41 -10.26 -2.05 4.23
C PHE A 41 -9.29 -3.09 4.81
N VAL A 42 -9.21 -3.22 6.14
CA VAL A 42 -8.38 -4.24 6.81
C VAL A 42 -8.87 -5.66 6.50
N GLN A 43 -10.19 -5.89 6.47
CA GLN A 43 -10.76 -7.18 6.05
C GLN A 43 -10.42 -7.50 4.59
N TYR A 44 -10.56 -6.52 3.71
CA TYR A 44 -10.18 -6.62 2.30
C TYR A 44 -8.70 -7.00 2.15
N LEU A 45 -7.81 -6.33 2.88
CA LEU A 45 -6.37 -6.61 2.89
C LEU A 45 -6.08 -8.04 3.35
N GLY A 46 -6.73 -8.50 4.41
CA GLY A 46 -6.62 -9.88 4.90
C GLY A 46 -7.05 -10.91 3.86
N ALA A 47 -8.18 -10.69 3.17
CA ALA A 47 -8.67 -11.57 2.11
C ALA A 47 -7.72 -11.64 0.89
N LYS A 48 -6.94 -10.58 0.66
CA LYS A 48 -5.95 -10.48 -0.42
C LYS A 48 -4.52 -10.90 0.01
N GLY A 49 -4.36 -11.37 1.26
CA GLY A 49 -3.10 -11.88 1.79
C GLY A 49 -2.11 -10.80 2.24
N TYR A 50 -2.55 -9.56 2.42
CA TYR A 50 -1.72 -8.50 2.98
C TYR A 50 -1.64 -8.61 4.50
N LYS A 51 -0.49 -8.25 5.04
CA LYS A 51 -0.31 -7.98 6.48
C LYS A 51 -0.62 -6.51 6.72
N ALA A 52 -1.68 -6.22 7.45
CA ALA A 52 -2.06 -4.86 7.83
C ALA A 52 -1.65 -4.56 9.28
N SER A 53 -1.24 -3.33 9.53
CA SER A 53 -0.91 -2.80 10.86
C SER A 53 -1.40 -1.37 10.98
N ASP A 54 -1.91 -1.02 12.16
CA ASP A 54 -2.18 0.38 12.50
C ASP A 54 -0.84 1.12 12.57
N ALA A 55 -0.66 2.14 11.73
CA ALA A 55 0.55 2.95 11.70
C ALA A 55 0.43 4.21 12.58
N GLY A 56 -0.63 4.27 13.38
CA GLY A 56 -0.92 5.37 14.29
C GLY A 56 -1.68 6.51 13.63
N PRO A 57 -2.13 7.47 14.44
CA PRO A 57 -2.79 8.65 13.93
C PRO A 57 -1.77 9.60 13.31
N ARG A 58 -2.15 10.24 12.20
CA ARG A 58 -1.59 11.55 11.83
C ARG A 58 -2.49 12.60 12.46
N GLY A 59 -1.91 13.75 12.83
CA GLY A 59 -2.67 14.84 13.42
C GLY A 59 -3.98 15.12 12.64
N GLU A 60 -4.97 15.69 13.33
CA GLU A 60 -6.31 15.99 12.80
C GLU A 60 -7.28 14.80 12.66
N GLY A 61 -7.08 13.70 13.39
CA GLY A 61 -8.08 12.62 13.48
C GLY A 61 -7.99 11.56 12.38
N LEU A 62 -6.97 11.65 11.52
CA LEU A 62 -6.64 10.64 10.51
C LEU A 62 -5.95 9.43 11.14
N GLN A 63 -6.38 8.22 10.78
CA GLN A 63 -5.73 6.96 11.14
C GLN A 63 -5.03 6.36 9.92
N ALA A 64 -3.75 5.99 10.03
CA ALA A 64 -3.08 5.26 8.97
C ALA A 64 -3.21 3.75 9.14
N VAL A 65 -3.43 3.08 8.01
CA VAL A 65 -3.21 1.65 7.85
C VAL A 65 -1.97 1.48 6.97
N ALA A 66 -0.89 1.01 7.58
CA ALA A 66 0.24 0.48 6.82
C ALA A 66 -0.05 -0.99 6.51
N PHE A 67 0.23 -1.41 5.29
CA PHE A 67 0.06 -2.80 4.90
C PHE A 67 1.18 -3.25 4.01
N SER A 68 1.47 -4.54 4.01
CA SER A 68 2.52 -5.08 3.16
C SER A 68 2.22 -6.49 2.67
N ARG A 69 2.79 -6.82 1.51
CA ARG A 69 2.80 -8.18 0.96
C ARG A 69 4.12 -8.40 0.23
N VAL A 70 4.58 -9.65 0.19
CA VAL A 70 5.83 -10.03 -0.48
C VAL A 70 5.47 -10.71 -1.79
N ASP A 71 5.88 -10.09 -2.89
CA ASP A 71 5.53 -10.56 -4.23
C ASP A 71 6.64 -10.30 -5.25
N PRO A 72 6.59 -10.97 -6.40
CA PRO A 72 7.42 -10.64 -7.54
C PRO A 72 7.12 -9.22 -8.07
N PRO A 73 8.13 -8.51 -8.59
CA PRO A 73 7.98 -7.16 -9.15
C PRO A 73 6.96 -7.05 -10.30
N ALA A 74 6.69 -8.16 -10.99
CA ALA A 74 5.73 -8.21 -12.09
C ALA A 74 4.27 -7.96 -11.66
N GLY A 75 3.93 -8.22 -10.39
CA GLY A 75 2.57 -8.05 -9.84
C GLY A 75 2.33 -6.71 -9.15
N ILE A 76 3.28 -5.78 -9.18
CA ILE A 76 3.23 -4.56 -8.36
C ILE A 76 2.10 -3.61 -8.75
N ASP A 77 1.73 -3.58 -10.04
CA ASP A 77 0.63 -2.73 -10.51
C ASP A 77 -0.71 -3.22 -9.95
N ASP A 78 -0.94 -4.54 -9.92
CA ASP A 78 -2.12 -5.14 -9.29
C ASP A 78 -2.12 -4.89 -7.78
N MET A 79 -0.93 -4.96 -7.16
CA MET A 79 -0.78 -4.77 -5.73
C MET A 79 -0.93 -3.33 -5.23
N THR A 80 -0.89 -2.36 -6.13
CA THR A 80 -0.99 -0.93 -5.79
C THR A 80 -2.31 -0.36 -6.30
N THR A 81 -2.82 -0.84 -7.43
CA THR A 81 -4.11 -0.43 -8.00
C THR A 81 -5.29 -0.95 -7.20
N ASP A 82 -5.31 -2.24 -6.86
CA ASP A 82 -6.44 -2.82 -6.12
C ASP A 82 -6.60 -2.19 -4.73
N PRO A 83 -5.53 -2.00 -3.92
CA PRO A 83 -5.66 -1.32 -2.62
C PRO A 83 -5.97 0.17 -2.71
N ASP A 84 -5.53 0.89 -3.75
CA ASP A 84 -5.93 2.29 -3.98
C ASP A 84 -7.43 2.40 -4.29
N ALA A 85 -7.96 1.51 -5.14
CA ALA A 85 -9.38 1.47 -5.42
C ALA A 85 -10.19 1.12 -4.17
N SER A 86 -9.72 0.13 -3.40
CA SER A 86 -10.36 -0.30 -2.15
C SER A 86 -10.31 0.77 -1.06
N SER A 87 -9.18 1.47 -0.89
CA SER A 87 -9.08 2.55 0.10
C SER A 87 -10.08 3.66 -0.22
N ARG A 88 -10.20 4.07 -1.49
CA ARG A 88 -11.20 5.08 -1.90
C ARG A 88 -12.64 4.62 -1.68
N ALA A 89 -12.93 3.33 -1.88
CA ALA A 89 -14.26 2.76 -1.60
C ALA A 89 -14.60 2.74 -0.10
N HIS A 90 -13.60 2.88 0.76
CA HIS A 90 -13.72 2.91 2.22
C HIS A 90 -13.40 4.30 2.81
N ASP A 91 -13.62 5.37 2.04
CA ASP A 91 -13.38 6.76 2.45
C ASP A 91 -11.94 7.02 2.91
N GLY A 92 -10.99 6.30 2.32
CA GLY A 92 -9.56 6.40 2.60
C GLY A 92 -8.74 6.95 1.44
N GLU A 93 -7.64 7.59 1.78
CA GLU A 93 -6.68 8.16 0.83
C GLU A 93 -5.42 7.29 0.76
N TYR A 94 -5.12 6.75 -0.42
CA TYR A 94 -3.88 6.02 -0.65
C TYR A 94 -2.71 6.98 -0.85
N ASP A 95 -1.72 6.92 0.02
CA ASP A 95 -0.59 7.88 0.09
C ASP A 95 0.66 7.37 -0.68
N GLY A 96 0.48 6.37 -1.53
CA GLY A 96 1.56 5.74 -2.26
C GLY A 96 2.09 4.48 -1.60
N TRP A 97 3.20 3.99 -2.16
CA TRP A 97 3.85 2.76 -1.75
C TRP A 97 5.37 2.92 -1.73
N GLY A 98 6.02 2.16 -0.85
CA GLY A 98 7.46 1.93 -0.83
C GLY A 98 7.79 0.45 -1.05
N CYS A 99 9.04 0.16 -1.40
CA CYS A 99 9.52 -1.20 -1.65
C CYS A 99 10.87 -1.42 -0.95
N SER A 100 11.02 -2.57 -0.30
CA SER A 100 12.25 -2.98 0.38
C SER A 100 12.68 -4.38 -0.04
N VAL A 101 13.99 -4.62 -0.07
CA VAL A 101 14.55 -5.97 -0.23
C VAL A 101 14.28 -6.76 1.05
N VAL A 102 13.81 -8.01 0.90
CA VAL A 102 13.65 -8.96 2.00
C VAL A 102 14.86 -9.87 2.12
#